data_AF-A0A6J6Z7Y9-F1
#
_entry.id   AF-A0A6J6Z7Y9-F1
#
_cell.length_a   1.000
_cell.length_b   1.000
_cell.length_c   1.000
_cell.angle_alpha   90.00
_cell.angle_beta   90.00
_cell.angle_gamma   90.00
#
_symmetry.space_group_name_H-M   'P 1'
#
loop_
_entity.id
_entity.type
_entity.pdbx_description
1 polymer ?
#
loop_
_entity_poly.entity_id
_entity_poly.type
_entity_poly.pdbx_seq_one_letter_code
_entity_poly.pdbx_strand_id
1 'polypeptide(L)'
;MNPDELLAEACPQIRDLGWAHYFVAETMNQGTEIGLDGFKFYFLGRGGVLGDVDASMVQAAFGYFEPTVLADAWNAGSEIVSPTVAAAAFWECAAELGRRKLTGVEGLDAFVAAADIVNDAADPTALTLYAGARRMPLAEDAPARAMQLISLLREFRGSAHLLALRAVGLDSVVAHAISRPNDMAMFGWADDAAGEISDGQREQREEAELLTDEIVLPAYLALDEAGQEAFLSGLSRIGPLLTAP
;
A
#
# COMPACT_ATOMS: atom_id res chain seq x y z
N MET A 1 -4.03 -3.63 -25.41
CA MET A 1 -4.39 -2.44 -24.60
C MET A 1 -3.23 -1.47 -24.66
N ASN A 2 -3.45 -0.16 -24.70
CA ASN A 2 -2.32 0.77 -24.57
C ASN A 2 -1.88 0.86 -23.09
N PRO A 3 -0.65 1.29 -22.78
CA PRO A 3 -0.16 1.24 -21.41
C PRO A 3 -0.91 2.16 -20.43
N ASP A 4 -1.45 3.28 -20.92
CA ASP A 4 -2.22 4.23 -20.10
C ASP A 4 -3.58 3.64 -19.71
N GLU A 5 -4.23 2.91 -20.62
CA GLU A 5 -5.47 2.16 -20.36
C GLU A 5 -5.25 1.10 -19.27
N LEU A 6 -4.12 0.38 -19.32
CA LEU A 6 -3.77 -0.63 -18.33
C LEU A 6 -3.66 -0.02 -16.92
N LEU A 7 -2.94 1.08 -16.77
CA LEU A 7 -2.78 1.74 -15.47
C LEU A 7 -4.10 2.36 -14.99
N ALA A 8 -4.86 2.99 -15.87
CA ALA A 8 -6.16 3.57 -15.55
C ALA A 8 -7.14 2.53 -14.99
N GLU A 9 -7.07 1.27 -15.45
CA GLU A 9 -7.88 0.18 -14.93
C GLU A 9 -7.28 -0.50 -13.70
N ALA A 10 -5.97 -0.76 -13.69
CA ALA A 10 -5.28 -1.50 -12.63
C ALA A 10 -5.09 -0.69 -11.35
N CYS A 11 -4.58 0.54 -11.46
CA CYS A 11 -4.12 1.32 -10.31
C CYS A 11 -5.22 1.65 -9.29
N PRO A 12 -6.46 2.04 -9.70
CA PRO A 12 -7.54 2.24 -8.75
C PRO A 12 -7.89 0.98 -7.96
N GLN A 13 -7.90 -0.18 -8.64
CA GLN A 13 -8.17 -1.47 -8.00
C GLN A 13 -7.06 -1.83 -7.00
N ILE A 14 -5.79 -1.70 -7.38
CA ILE A 14 -4.65 -1.96 -6.48
C ILE A 14 -4.70 -1.04 -5.26
N ARG A 15 -5.00 0.24 -5.45
CA ARG A 15 -5.17 1.21 -4.37
C ARG A 15 -6.24 0.76 -3.38
N ASP A 16 -7.39 0.30 -3.88
CA ASP A 16 -8.55 -0.01 -3.05
C ASP A 16 -8.50 -1.41 -2.43
N LEU A 17 -7.79 -2.35 -3.06
CA LEU A 17 -7.64 -3.73 -2.58
C LEU A 17 -6.39 -3.94 -1.72
N GLY A 18 -5.32 -3.19 -1.96
CA GLY A 18 -4.00 -3.37 -1.31
C GLY A 18 -3.98 -3.24 0.21
N TRP A 19 -4.96 -2.57 0.78
CA TRP A 19 -5.09 -2.37 2.23
C TRP A 19 -6.12 -3.31 2.89
N ALA A 20 -6.73 -4.24 2.14
CA ALA A 20 -7.84 -5.06 2.62
C ALA A 20 -7.52 -5.88 3.88
N HIS A 21 -6.24 -6.18 4.16
CA HIS A 21 -5.84 -6.92 5.36
C HIS A 21 -5.55 -6.03 6.57
N TYR A 22 -5.46 -4.70 6.44
CA TYR A 22 -4.92 -3.86 7.51
C TYR A 22 -5.74 -3.88 8.80
N PHE A 23 -7.07 -3.93 8.68
CA PHE A 23 -7.99 -3.72 9.82
C PHE A 23 -9.10 -4.77 9.93
N VAL A 24 -8.97 -5.91 9.23
CA VAL A 24 -9.90 -7.04 9.43
C VAL A 24 -9.73 -7.62 10.84
N ALA A 25 -10.80 -8.21 11.38
CA ALA A 25 -10.81 -8.71 12.75
C ALA A 25 -9.64 -9.67 13.06
N GLU A 26 -9.27 -10.52 12.11
CA GLU A 26 -8.16 -11.46 12.27
C GLU A 26 -6.81 -10.74 12.42
N THR A 27 -6.55 -9.67 11.65
CA THR A 27 -5.34 -8.85 11.77
C THR A 27 -5.30 -8.14 13.12
N MET A 28 -6.44 -7.61 13.58
CA MET A 28 -6.55 -6.94 14.88
C MET A 28 -6.30 -7.91 16.03
N ASN A 29 -6.79 -9.16 15.91
CA ASN A 29 -6.53 -10.22 16.86
C ASN A 29 -5.04 -10.59 16.87
N GLN A 30 -4.41 -10.72 15.69
CA GLN A 30 -2.98 -11.00 15.59
C GLN A 30 -2.12 -9.92 16.28
N GLY A 31 -2.47 -8.64 16.12
CA GLY A 31 -1.82 -7.55 16.85
C GLY A 31 -1.95 -7.73 18.35
N THR A 32 -3.17 -8.03 18.82
CA THR A 32 -3.46 -8.22 20.25
C THR A 32 -2.65 -9.37 20.85
N GLU A 33 -2.45 -10.47 20.11
CA GLU A 33 -1.65 -11.62 20.55
C GLU A 33 -0.18 -11.26 20.79
N ILE A 34 0.37 -10.29 20.05
CA ILE A 34 1.74 -9.80 20.23
C ILE A 34 1.81 -8.54 21.09
N GLY A 35 0.73 -8.19 21.78
CA GLY A 35 0.67 -7.07 22.72
C GLY A 35 0.48 -5.69 22.08
N LEU A 36 0.15 -5.63 20.79
CA LEU A 36 -0.10 -4.38 20.07
C LEU A 36 -1.60 -4.19 19.83
N ASP A 37 -2.14 -3.01 20.17
CA ASP A 37 -3.47 -2.66 19.66
C ASP A 37 -3.43 -2.45 18.14
N GLY A 38 -4.60 -2.34 17.50
CA GLY A 38 -4.68 -2.28 16.05
C GLY A 38 -3.91 -1.14 15.39
N PHE A 39 -3.83 0.03 16.04
CA PHE A 39 -3.14 1.17 15.45
C PHE A 39 -1.63 1.04 15.61
N LYS A 40 -1.16 0.57 16.78
CA LYS A 40 0.25 0.21 16.96
C LYS A 40 0.66 -0.92 16.02
N PHE A 41 -0.17 -1.95 15.87
CA PHE A 41 0.12 -3.07 14.98
C PHE A 41 0.11 -2.64 13.52
N TYR A 42 -0.77 -1.73 13.11
CA TYR A 42 -0.74 -1.14 11.78
C TYR A 42 0.59 -0.42 11.51
N PHE A 43 1.04 0.48 12.38
CA PHE A 43 2.27 1.23 12.15
C PHE A 43 3.52 0.36 12.23
N LEU A 44 3.66 -0.45 13.28
CA LEU A 44 4.81 -1.34 13.41
C LEU A 44 4.81 -2.45 12.37
N GLY A 45 3.65 -3.01 12.08
CA GLY A 45 3.48 -4.08 11.10
C GLY A 45 3.80 -3.61 9.69
N ARG A 46 3.17 -2.51 9.25
CA ARG A 46 3.42 -1.96 7.91
C ARG A 46 4.82 -1.34 7.80
N GLY A 47 5.28 -0.62 8.83
CA GLY A 47 6.54 0.12 8.81
C GLY A 47 7.77 -0.70 9.19
N GLY A 48 7.60 -1.83 9.89
CA GLY A 48 8.70 -2.61 10.45
C GLY A 48 9.63 -3.25 9.43
N VAL A 49 9.22 -3.29 8.16
CA VAL A 49 10.07 -3.65 7.02
C VAL A 49 11.25 -2.69 6.80
N LEU A 50 11.18 -1.49 7.40
CA LEU A 50 12.27 -0.51 7.44
C LEU A 50 13.33 -0.84 8.51
N GLY A 51 13.04 -1.78 9.42
CA GLY A 51 13.89 -2.15 10.54
C GLY A 51 13.67 -1.30 11.78
N ASP A 52 14.64 -1.35 12.70
CA ASP A 52 14.68 -0.52 13.90
C ASP A 52 15.26 0.86 13.55
N VAL A 53 14.36 1.79 13.24
CA VAL A 53 14.67 3.15 12.78
C VAL A 53 13.93 4.17 13.64
N ASP A 54 14.42 5.40 13.62
CA ASP A 54 13.71 6.52 14.23
C ASP A 54 12.33 6.73 13.57
N ALA A 55 11.34 7.13 14.37
CA ALA A 55 9.97 7.37 13.90
C ALA A 55 9.92 8.34 12.70
N SER A 56 10.82 9.32 12.61
CA SER A 56 10.90 10.25 11.48
C SER A 56 11.16 9.57 10.13
N MET A 57 11.87 8.44 10.12
CA MET A 57 12.09 7.65 8.89
C MET A 57 10.80 6.96 8.44
N VAL A 58 10.01 6.47 9.39
CA VAL A 58 8.70 5.86 9.12
C VAL A 58 7.69 6.92 8.67
N GLN A 59 7.70 8.10 9.30
CA GLN A 59 6.90 9.26 8.87
C GLN A 59 7.20 9.64 7.42
N ALA A 60 8.48 9.76 7.06
CA ALA A 60 8.88 10.09 5.69
C ALA A 60 8.39 9.04 4.67
N ALA A 61 8.39 7.76 5.06
CA ALA A 61 7.94 6.65 4.22
C ALA A 61 6.40 6.55 4.11
N PHE A 62 5.65 6.99 5.13
CA PHE A 62 4.19 6.91 5.16
C PHE A 62 3.52 8.17 4.59
N GLY A 63 4.15 9.33 4.78
CA GLY A 63 3.82 10.63 4.17
C GLY A 63 2.54 11.31 4.63
N TYR A 64 1.50 10.57 5.02
CA TYR A 64 0.15 11.13 5.22
C TYR A 64 -0.30 11.34 6.66
N PHE A 65 0.32 10.68 7.62
CA PHE A 65 -0.07 10.78 9.03
C PHE A 65 0.51 12.04 9.67
N GLU A 66 -0.21 12.58 10.64
CA GLU A 66 0.33 13.61 11.52
C GLU A 66 1.58 13.02 12.24
N PRO A 67 2.72 13.74 12.24
CA PRO A 67 3.99 13.21 12.76
C PRO A 67 3.92 12.67 14.18
N THR A 68 3.26 13.38 15.10
CA THR A 68 3.17 13.01 16.51
C THR A 68 2.35 11.73 16.68
N VAL A 69 1.21 11.61 16.01
CA VAL A 69 0.34 10.42 16.06
C VAL A 69 1.08 9.16 15.62
N LEU A 70 1.87 9.25 14.54
CA LEU A 70 2.68 8.13 14.08
C LEU A 70 3.85 7.84 15.04
N ALA A 71 4.54 8.88 15.52
CA ALA A 71 5.68 8.72 16.42
C ALA A 71 5.29 8.06 17.75
N ASP A 72 4.18 8.49 18.34
CA ASP A 72 3.67 7.93 19.59
C ASP A 72 3.36 6.44 19.44
N ALA A 73 2.67 6.05 18.36
CA ALA A 73 2.34 4.65 18.10
C ALA A 73 3.59 3.81 17.77
N TRP A 74 4.51 4.33 16.96
CA TRP A 74 5.76 3.66 16.58
C TRP A 74 6.67 3.41 17.79
N ASN A 75 6.91 4.45 18.60
CA ASN A 75 7.79 4.36 19.75
C ASN A 75 7.19 3.44 20.82
N ALA A 76 5.91 3.63 21.17
CA ALA A 76 5.24 2.79 22.17
C ALA A 76 5.13 1.32 21.73
N GLY A 77 4.90 1.06 20.44
CA GLY A 77 4.89 -0.31 19.92
C GLY A 77 6.26 -0.96 19.96
N SER A 78 7.33 -0.20 19.63
CA SER A 78 8.70 -0.73 19.55
C SER A 78 9.27 -1.10 20.93
N GLU A 79 8.73 -0.54 22.01
CA GLU A 79 9.02 -0.96 23.39
C GLU A 79 8.43 -2.35 23.73
N ILE A 80 7.41 -2.79 23.01
CA ILE A 80 6.69 -4.05 23.27
C ILE A 80 7.26 -5.18 22.42
N VAL A 81 7.43 -4.95 21.12
CA VAL A 81 7.91 -5.94 20.16
C VAL A 81 8.78 -5.27 19.10
N SER A 82 9.84 -5.96 18.66
CA SER A 82 10.71 -5.39 17.62
C SER A 82 9.94 -5.14 16.32
N PRO A 83 10.21 -4.04 15.58
CA PRO A 83 9.50 -3.74 14.33
C PRO A 83 9.52 -4.88 13.30
N THR A 84 10.63 -5.60 13.18
CA THR A 84 10.75 -6.71 12.21
C THR A 84 9.83 -7.90 12.54
N VAL A 85 9.61 -8.19 13.83
CA VAL A 85 8.65 -9.22 14.27
C VAL A 85 7.22 -8.80 13.98
N ALA A 86 6.87 -7.54 14.26
CA ALA A 86 5.56 -7.01 13.93
C ALA A 86 5.32 -7.03 12.41
N ALA A 87 6.33 -6.69 11.61
CA ALA A 87 6.24 -6.75 10.14
C ALA A 87 6.03 -8.17 9.62
N ALA A 88 6.73 -9.17 10.17
CA ALA A 88 6.50 -10.56 9.81
C ALA A 88 5.07 -11.01 10.13
N ALA A 89 4.55 -10.65 11.32
CA ALA A 89 3.19 -10.98 11.71
C ALA A 89 2.14 -10.29 10.82
N PHE A 90 2.32 -9.00 10.52
CA PHE A 90 1.42 -8.24 9.67
C PHE A 90 1.43 -8.75 8.22
N TRP A 91 2.61 -9.16 7.74
CA TRP A 91 2.77 -9.76 6.43
C TRP A 91 2.07 -11.12 6.31
N GLU A 92 2.09 -11.92 7.38
CA GLU A 92 1.33 -13.17 7.44
C GLU A 92 -0.19 -12.92 7.44
N CYS A 93 -0.67 -11.83 8.05
CA CYS A 93 -2.09 -11.46 7.97
C CYS A 93 -2.57 -11.24 6.52
N ALA A 94 -1.72 -10.69 5.65
CA ALA A 94 -2.03 -10.58 4.22
C ALA A 94 -2.18 -11.96 3.57
N ALA A 95 -1.26 -12.89 3.87
CA ALA A 95 -1.32 -14.27 3.38
C ALA A 95 -2.60 -14.99 3.85
N GLU A 96 -2.94 -14.88 5.13
CA GLU A 96 -4.13 -15.52 5.70
C GLU A 96 -5.45 -14.94 5.17
N LEU A 97 -5.51 -13.63 4.91
CA LEU A 97 -6.65 -13.04 4.21
C LEU A 97 -6.79 -13.63 2.79
N GLY A 98 -5.67 -13.74 2.08
CA GLY A 98 -5.62 -14.37 0.76
C GLY A 98 -6.16 -15.79 0.76
N ARG A 99 -5.66 -16.65 1.66
CA ARG A 99 -6.16 -18.04 1.81
C ARG A 99 -7.66 -18.11 2.11
N ARG A 100 -8.17 -17.25 2.99
CA ARG A 100 -9.61 -17.22 3.30
C ARG A 100 -10.48 -16.79 2.13
N LYS A 101 -10.11 -15.69 1.47
CA LYS A 101 -11.03 -15.00 0.56
C LYS A 101 -10.80 -15.37 -0.91
N LEU A 102 -9.61 -15.83 -1.29
CA LEU A 102 -9.21 -16.01 -2.69
C LEU A 102 -9.03 -17.49 -3.10
N THR A 103 -9.22 -18.43 -2.19
CA THR A 103 -9.20 -19.86 -2.55
C THR A 103 -10.29 -20.18 -3.56
N GLY A 104 -9.91 -20.82 -4.68
CA GLY A 104 -10.83 -21.25 -5.73
C GLY A 104 -11.23 -20.16 -6.72
N VAL A 105 -10.61 -18.98 -6.68
CA VAL A 105 -10.81 -17.93 -7.69
C VAL A 105 -10.27 -18.40 -9.04
N GLU A 106 -11.11 -18.33 -10.08
CA GLU A 106 -10.72 -18.71 -11.44
C GLU A 106 -9.62 -17.77 -11.98
N GLY A 107 -8.56 -18.38 -12.53
CA GLY A 107 -7.44 -17.65 -13.14
C GLY A 107 -6.46 -17.03 -12.15
N LEU A 108 -6.56 -17.37 -10.85
CA LEU A 108 -5.71 -16.78 -9.81
C LEU A 108 -4.21 -17.05 -10.02
N ASP A 109 -3.83 -18.25 -10.48
CA ASP A 109 -2.42 -18.56 -10.77
C ASP A 109 -1.86 -17.67 -11.90
N ALA A 110 -2.67 -17.38 -12.92
CA ALA A 110 -2.28 -16.50 -14.02
C ALA A 110 -2.17 -15.04 -13.55
N PHE A 111 -3.08 -14.59 -12.68
CA PHE A 111 -2.98 -13.30 -12.01
C PHE A 111 -1.68 -13.18 -11.19
N VAL A 112 -1.39 -14.19 -10.37
CA VAL A 112 -0.17 -14.23 -9.55
C VAL A 112 1.08 -14.16 -10.42
N ALA A 113 1.15 -14.94 -11.50
CA ALA A 113 2.26 -14.91 -12.44
C ALA A 113 2.46 -13.52 -13.07
N ALA A 114 1.37 -12.86 -13.49
CA ALA A 114 1.43 -11.50 -14.03
C ALA A 114 1.86 -10.49 -12.96
N ALA A 115 1.29 -10.57 -11.75
CA ALA A 115 1.64 -9.67 -10.65
C ALA A 115 3.09 -9.85 -10.18
N ASP A 116 3.64 -11.06 -10.26
CA ASP A 116 5.07 -11.33 -10.04
C ASP A 116 5.95 -10.68 -11.11
N ILE A 117 5.55 -10.71 -12.39
CA ILE A 117 6.30 -10.04 -13.46
C ILE A 117 6.38 -8.53 -13.21
N VAL A 118 5.25 -7.88 -12.88
CA VAL A 118 5.23 -6.45 -12.50
C VAL A 118 6.06 -6.22 -11.25
N ASN A 119 5.85 -7.08 -10.26
CA ASN A 119 6.73 -7.42 -9.14
C ASN A 119 8.20 -7.12 -9.45
N ASP A 120 8.76 -8.03 -10.23
CA ASP A 120 10.17 -8.20 -10.53
C ASP A 120 10.75 -7.10 -11.40
N ALA A 121 9.94 -6.52 -12.29
CA ALA A 121 10.33 -5.40 -13.12
C ALA A 121 10.38 -4.05 -12.38
N ALA A 122 9.74 -3.92 -11.21
CA ALA A 122 9.66 -2.66 -10.49
C ALA A 122 11.02 -2.23 -9.87
N ASP A 123 11.41 -0.98 -10.17
CA ASP A 123 12.59 -0.33 -9.58
C ASP A 123 12.24 0.26 -8.20
N PRO A 124 12.90 -0.18 -7.11
CA PRO A 124 12.62 0.29 -5.77
C PRO A 124 13.32 1.62 -5.42
N THR A 125 14.09 2.21 -6.33
CA THR A 125 14.88 3.42 -6.07
C THR A 125 14.00 4.57 -5.58
N ALA A 126 14.36 5.15 -4.42
CA ALA A 126 13.59 6.17 -3.70
C ALA A 126 12.22 5.72 -3.15
N LEU A 127 11.86 4.44 -3.27
CA LEU A 127 10.59 3.86 -2.83
C LEU A 127 10.78 3.01 -1.56
N THR A 128 11.32 3.60 -0.49
CA THR A 128 11.90 2.86 0.64
C THR A 128 10.94 1.89 1.33
N LEU A 129 9.66 2.25 1.51
CA LEU A 129 8.67 1.35 2.11
C LEU A 129 8.44 0.12 1.26
N TYR A 130 8.24 0.32 -0.05
CA TYR A 130 8.16 -0.76 -1.02
C TYR A 130 9.45 -1.60 -1.05
N ALA A 131 10.62 -0.96 -1.04
CA ALA A 131 11.92 -1.65 -1.02
C ALA A 131 12.11 -2.52 0.24
N GLY A 132 11.57 -2.09 1.39
CA GLY A 132 11.49 -2.90 2.60
C GLY A 132 10.53 -4.07 2.43
N ALA A 133 9.28 -3.79 2.05
CA ALA A 133 8.22 -4.78 1.93
C ALA A 133 8.55 -5.88 0.91
N ARG A 134 9.15 -5.52 -0.23
CA ARG A 134 9.55 -6.45 -1.31
C ARG A 134 10.54 -7.52 -0.87
N ARG A 135 11.27 -7.32 0.24
CA ARG A 135 12.21 -8.29 0.81
C ARG A 135 11.53 -9.36 1.68
N MET A 136 10.26 -9.16 2.04
CA MET A 136 9.50 -10.12 2.82
C MET A 136 9.22 -11.38 1.98
N PRO A 137 9.28 -12.59 2.57
CA PRO A 137 9.05 -13.82 1.84
C PRO A 137 7.61 -13.89 1.34
N LEU A 138 7.43 -14.23 0.08
CA LEU A 138 6.11 -14.48 -0.50
C LEU A 138 5.69 -15.93 -0.24
N ALA A 139 4.40 -16.15 -0.02
CA ALA A 139 3.82 -17.48 0.11
C ALA A 139 3.96 -18.27 -1.20
N GLU A 140 3.99 -19.60 -1.08
CA GLU A 140 4.03 -20.52 -2.23
C GLU A 140 2.63 -20.82 -2.78
N ASP A 141 1.58 -20.70 -1.95
CA ASP A 141 0.20 -20.88 -2.40
C ASP A 141 -0.36 -19.63 -3.07
N ALA A 142 -1.05 -19.82 -4.20
CA ALA A 142 -1.56 -18.71 -5.01
C ALA A 142 -2.53 -17.76 -4.27
N PRO A 143 -3.46 -18.23 -3.42
CA PRO A 143 -4.34 -17.33 -2.65
C PRO A 143 -3.59 -16.36 -1.75
N ALA A 144 -2.65 -16.84 -0.93
CA ALA A 144 -1.83 -15.99 -0.08
C ALA A 144 -0.96 -15.03 -0.90
N ARG A 145 -0.27 -15.57 -1.92
CA ARG A 145 0.65 -14.80 -2.76
C ARG A 145 -0.08 -13.68 -3.51
N ALA A 146 -1.30 -13.92 -3.98
CA ALA A 146 -2.12 -12.91 -4.65
C ALA A 146 -2.38 -11.71 -3.75
N MET A 147 -2.82 -11.91 -2.51
CA MET A 147 -3.07 -10.82 -1.57
C MET A 147 -1.77 -10.07 -1.22
N GLN A 148 -0.68 -10.81 -1.00
CA GLN A 148 0.65 -10.22 -0.76
C GLN A 148 1.12 -9.35 -1.94
N LEU A 149 1.00 -9.83 -3.18
CA LEU A 149 1.38 -9.06 -4.37
C LEU A 149 0.51 -7.82 -4.57
N ILE A 150 -0.80 -7.91 -4.32
CA ILE A 150 -1.70 -6.74 -4.36
C ILE A 150 -1.27 -5.69 -3.32
N SER A 151 -0.91 -6.12 -2.10
CA SER A 151 -0.37 -5.22 -1.07
C SER A 151 0.99 -4.63 -1.45
N LEU A 152 1.91 -5.40 -2.06
CA LEU A 152 3.19 -4.89 -2.55
C LEU A 152 3.04 -3.87 -3.66
N LEU A 153 2.20 -4.14 -4.66
CA LEU A 153 1.96 -3.20 -5.76
C LEU A 153 1.26 -1.92 -5.27
N ARG A 154 0.46 -2.01 -4.20
CA ARG A 154 -0.04 -0.83 -3.50
C ARG A 154 1.08 -0.05 -2.82
N GLU A 155 2.04 -0.70 -2.17
CA GLU A 155 3.20 0.01 -1.59
C GLU A 155 4.10 0.60 -2.67
N PHE A 156 4.26 -0.08 -3.81
CA PHE A 156 4.99 0.43 -4.97
C PHE A 156 4.36 1.74 -5.48
N ARG A 157 3.08 1.72 -5.84
CA ARG A 157 2.38 2.93 -6.32
C ARG A 157 2.28 4.00 -5.24
N GLY A 158 2.01 3.63 -3.98
CA GLY A 158 1.92 4.58 -2.88
C GLY A 158 3.24 5.31 -2.63
N SER A 159 4.37 4.60 -2.69
CA SER A 159 5.70 5.21 -2.57
C SER A 159 5.99 6.13 -3.75
N ALA A 160 5.67 5.70 -4.98
CA ALA A 160 5.82 6.52 -6.19
C ALA A 160 4.98 7.81 -6.11
N HIS A 161 3.77 7.72 -5.54
CA HIS A 161 2.89 8.87 -5.39
C HIS A 161 3.44 9.89 -4.39
N LEU A 162 4.02 9.46 -3.27
CA LEU A 162 4.69 10.38 -2.35
C LEU A 162 5.87 11.09 -3.02
N LEU A 163 6.66 10.37 -3.83
CA LEU A 163 7.73 10.98 -4.62
C LEU A 163 7.19 12.01 -5.61
N ALA A 164 6.12 11.68 -6.34
CA ALA A 164 5.47 12.57 -7.30
C ALA A 164 4.95 13.86 -6.64
N LEU A 165 4.29 13.76 -5.47
CA LEU A 165 3.84 14.91 -4.69
C LEU A 165 5.00 15.86 -4.34
N ARG A 166 6.13 15.30 -3.90
CA ARG A 166 7.32 16.11 -3.61
C ARG A 166 7.94 16.73 -4.86
N ALA A 167 7.91 16.03 -5.99
CA ALA A 167 8.44 16.52 -7.26
C ALA A 167 7.65 17.73 -7.80
N VAL A 168 6.33 17.74 -7.65
CA VAL A 168 5.47 18.88 -8.05
C VAL A 168 5.36 19.97 -6.97
N GLY A 169 6.01 19.77 -5.81
CA GLY A 169 6.03 20.73 -4.71
C GLY A 169 4.73 20.81 -3.90
N LEU A 170 3.93 19.73 -3.87
CA LEU A 170 2.70 19.64 -3.08
C LEU A 170 2.95 18.91 -1.76
N ASP A 171 2.54 19.51 -0.65
CA ASP A 171 2.60 18.85 0.65
C ASP A 171 1.54 17.74 0.76
N SER A 172 1.93 16.61 1.33
CA SER A 172 1.10 15.41 1.43
C SER A 172 -0.18 15.64 2.25
N VAL A 173 -0.14 16.48 3.28
CA VAL A 173 -1.33 16.87 4.06
C VAL A 173 -2.35 17.63 3.21
N VAL A 174 -1.89 18.50 2.30
CA VAL A 174 -2.76 19.21 1.35
C VAL A 174 -3.32 18.24 0.32
N ALA A 175 -2.48 17.37 -0.24
CA ALA A 175 -2.93 16.33 -1.17
C ALA A 175 -3.97 15.38 -0.55
N HIS A 176 -3.81 15.05 0.73
CA HIS A 176 -4.77 14.28 1.51
C HIS A 176 -6.09 15.03 1.66
N ALA A 177 -6.05 16.29 2.07
CA ALA A 177 -7.25 17.12 2.22
C ALA A 177 -8.00 17.33 0.89
N ILE A 178 -7.30 17.40 -0.24
CA ILE A 178 -7.92 17.44 -1.57
C ILE A 178 -8.67 16.12 -1.87
N SER A 179 -8.04 14.98 -1.58
CA SER A 179 -8.52 13.67 -2.04
C SER A 179 -9.49 13.00 -1.07
N ARG A 180 -9.31 13.23 0.24
CA ARG A 180 -10.03 12.58 1.35
C ARG A 180 -10.26 13.58 2.50
N PRO A 181 -10.99 14.68 2.27
CA PRO A 181 -11.19 15.72 3.29
C PRO A 181 -11.86 15.20 4.57
N ASN A 182 -12.63 14.11 4.49
CA ASN A 182 -13.33 13.54 5.64
C ASN A 182 -12.46 12.60 6.49
N ASP A 183 -11.24 12.28 6.04
CA ASP A 183 -10.35 11.33 6.72
C ASP A 183 -9.29 12.05 7.58
N MET A 184 -9.17 13.38 7.51
CA MET A 184 -8.10 14.16 8.17
C MET A 184 -7.92 13.79 9.65
N ALA A 185 -9.01 13.78 10.41
CA ALA A 185 -9.00 13.46 11.84
C ALA A 185 -8.53 12.02 12.12
N MET A 186 -8.88 11.06 11.25
CA MET A 186 -8.42 9.66 11.37
C MET A 186 -6.90 9.54 11.18
N PHE A 187 -6.30 10.44 10.40
CA PHE A 187 -4.85 10.52 10.18
C PHE A 187 -4.13 11.40 11.22
N GLY A 188 -4.85 11.90 12.23
CA GLY A 188 -4.29 12.70 13.32
C GLY A 188 -4.27 14.21 13.08
N TRP A 189 -4.76 14.67 11.94
CA TRP A 189 -4.75 16.08 11.57
C TRP A 189 -5.98 16.82 12.11
N ALA A 190 -5.81 18.11 12.41
CA ALA A 190 -6.93 19.02 12.59
C ALA A 190 -7.64 19.28 11.24
N ASP A 191 -8.93 19.61 11.29
CA ASP A 191 -9.75 19.85 10.09
C ASP A 191 -9.22 21.01 9.21
N ASP A 192 -8.50 21.96 9.81
CA ASP A 192 -7.91 23.12 9.15
C ASP A 192 -6.41 22.96 8.83
N ALA A 193 -5.82 21.78 9.05
CA ALA A 193 -4.38 21.55 8.90
C ALA A 193 -3.84 21.83 7.48
N ALA A 194 -4.67 21.69 6.45
CA ALA A 194 -4.30 22.00 5.07
C ALA A 194 -4.50 23.49 4.69
N GLY A 195 -5.11 24.28 5.56
CA GLY A 195 -5.49 25.67 5.26
C GLY A 195 -6.48 25.78 4.09
N GLU A 196 -6.48 26.94 3.43
CA GLU A 196 -7.27 27.17 2.23
C GLU A 196 -6.61 26.51 1.01
N ILE A 197 -7.32 25.57 0.39
CA ILE A 197 -6.86 24.83 -0.79
C ILE A 197 -7.12 25.67 -2.05
N SER A 198 -6.05 26.09 -2.72
CA SER A 198 -6.10 26.83 -3.98
C SER A 198 -6.34 25.92 -5.20
N ASP A 199 -6.80 26.51 -6.31
CA ASP A 199 -6.94 25.80 -7.60
C ASP A 199 -5.59 25.26 -8.08
N GLY A 200 -4.51 26.02 -7.90
CA GLY A 200 -3.15 25.58 -8.26
C GLY A 200 -2.71 24.33 -7.50
N GLN A 201 -3.11 24.17 -6.22
CA GLN A 201 -2.82 22.94 -5.48
C GLN A 201 -3.65 21.75 -5.98
N ARG A 202 -4.85 21.97 -6.51
CA ARG A 202 -5.65 20.92 -7.16
C ARG A 202 -5.01 20.49 -8.47
N GLU A 203 -4.54 21.44 -9.27
CA GLU A 203 -3.76 21.17 -10.49
C GLU A 203 -2.47 20.41 -10.20
N GLN A 204 -1.69 20.82 -9.19
CA GLN A 204 -0.50 20.09 -8.73
C GLN A 204 -0.82 18.65 -8.33
N ARG A 205 -1.97 18.42 -7.67
CA ARG A 205 -2.38 17.06 -7.30
C ARG A 205 -2.67 16.22 -8.53
N GLU A 206 -3.35 16.78 -9.53
CA GLU A 206 -3.62 16.07 -10.79
C GLU A 206 -2.32 15.76 -11.54
N GLU A 207 -1.38 16.71 -11.58
CA GLU A 207 -0.03 16.49 -12.13
C GLU A 207 0.72 15.39 -11.38
N ALA A 208 0.62 15.34 -10.05
CA ALA A 208 1.23 14.28 -9.26
C ALA A 208 0.65 12.89 -9.56
N GLU A 209 -0.65 12.77 -9.88
CA GLU A 209 -1.23 11.48 -10.29
C GLU A 209 -0.66 11.02 -11.65
N LEU A 210 -0.56 11.94 -12.62
CA LEU A 210 0.05 11.62 -13.92
C LEU A 210 1.50 11.18 -13.76
N LEU A 211 2.29 11.92 -12.97
CA LEU A 211 3.68 11.57 -12.68
C LEU A 211 3.81 10.26 -11.90
N THR A 212 2.83 9.94 -11.03
CA THR A 212 2.79 8.65 -10.33
C THR A 212 2.68 7.50 -11.32
N ASP A 213 1.77 7.63 -12.30
CA ASP A 213 1.55 6.62 -13.32
C ASP A 213 2.79 6.50 -14.23
N GLU A 214 3.43 7.61 -14.61
CA GLU A 214 4.70 7.60 -15.34
C GLU A 214 5.83 6.87 -14.58
N ILE A 215 5.94 7.06 -13.26
CA ILE A 215 6.96 6.40 -12.43
C ILE A 215 6.76 4.88 -12.39
N VAL A 216 5.52 4.41 -12.26
CA VAL A 216 5.26 2.96 -12.12
C VAL A 216 5.13 2.25 -13.47
N LEU A 217 4.83 2.97 -14.55
CA LEU A 217 4.57 2.42 -15.88
C LEU A 217 5.61 1.41 -16.38
N PRO A 218 6.94 1.63 -16.25
CA PRO A 218 7.94 0.70 -16.75
C PRO A 218 7.79 -0.73 -16.21
N ALA A 219 7.31 -0.89 -14.97
CA ALA A 219 7.08 -2.22 -14.38
C ALA A 219 5.92 -2.95 -15.05
N TYR A 220 4.85 -2.23 -15.41
CA TYR A 220 3.68 -2.79 -16.08
C TYR A 220 3.92 -3.10 -17.56
N LEU A 221 4.85 -2.38 -18.20
CA LEU A 221 5.29 -2.67 -19.58
C LEU A 221 6.04 -3.99 -19.72
N ALA A 222 6.43 -4.64 -18.62
CA ALA A 222 6.99 -5.99 -18.65
C ALA A 222 5.93 -7.07 -18.97
N LEU A 223 4.64 -6.77 -18.85
CA LEU A 223 3.56 -7.68 -19.21
C LEU A 223 3.36 -7.73 -20.73
N ASP A 224 3.30 -8.93 -21.28
CA ASP A 224 2.74 -9.17 -22.60
C ASP A 224 1.20 -9.07 -22.59
N GLU A 225 0.57 -9.21 -23.77
CA GLU A 225 -0.88 -9.06 -23.90
C GLU A 225 -1.68 -10.04 -23.02
N ALA A 226 -1.21 -11.30 -22.91
CA ALA A 226 -1.85 -12.31 -22.07
C ALA A 226 -1.67 -12.00 -20.58
N GLY A 227 -0.50 -11.50 -20.18
CA GLY A 227 -0.21 -11.05 -18.83
C GLY A 227 -1.07 -9.86 -18.42
N GLN A 228 -1.28 -8.89 -19.33
CA GLN A 228 -2.18 -7.75 -19.10
C GLN A 228 -3.62 -8.21 -18.87
N GLU A 229 -4.13 -9.12 -19.71
CA GLU A 229 -5.48 -9.68 -19.56
C GLU A 229 -5.62 -10.45 -18.24
N ALA A 230 -4.66 -11.32 -17.91
CA ALA A 230 -4.67 -12.10 -16.67
C ALA A 230 -4.62 -11.21 -15.43
N PHE A 231 -3.82 -10.15 -15.47
CA PHE A 231 -3.67 -9.19 -14.38
C PHE A 231 -5.00 -8.46 -14.11
N LEU A 232 -5.61 -7.87 -15.14
CA LEU A 232 -6.86 -7.12 -15.02
C LEU A 232 -8.06 -8.01 -14.68
N SER A 233 -8.18 -9.17 -15.33
CA SER A 233 -9.24 -10.15 -15.04
C SER A 233 -9.12 -10.65 -13.60
N GLY A 234 -7.90 -10.90 -13.12
CA GLY A 234 -7.63 -11.26 -11.74
C GLY A 234 -8.11 -10.21 -10.74
N LEU A 235 -7.69 -8.95 -10.92
CA LEU A 235 -8.14 -7.83 -10.06
C LEU A 235 -9.67 -7.71 -10.02
N SER A 236 -10.31 -7.81 -11.19
CA SER A 236 -11.77 -7.72 -11.31
C SER A 236 -12.50 -8.85 -10.56
N ARG A 237 -11.97 -10.08 -10.59
CA ARG A 237 -12.52 -11.24 -9.87
C ARG A 237 -12.25 -11.18 -8.36
N ILE A 238 -11.08 -10.68 -7.97
CA ILE A 238 -10.65 -10.55 -6.57
C ILE A 238 -11.44 -9.44 -5.85
N GLY A 239 -11.69 -8.33 -6.52
CA GLY A 239 -12.22 -7.11 -5.91
C GLY A 239 -13.49 -7.31 -5.06
N PRO A 240 -14.55 -7.97 -5.58
CA PRO A 240 -15.77 -8.24 -4.82
C PRO A 240 -15.56 -9.12 -3.58
N LEU A 241 -14.53 -9.98 -3.57
CA LEU A 241 -14.27 -10.92 -2.48
C LEU A 241 -13.56 -10.25 -1.29
N LEU A 242 -12.71 -9.26 -1.56
CA LEU A 242 -12.00 -8.50 -0.53
C LEU A 242 -12.82 -7.34 0.05
N THR A 243 -13.84 -6.88 -0.68
CA THR A 243 -14.73 -5.79 -0.26
C THR A 243 -16.01 -6.30 0.42
N ALA A 244 -16.31 -7.59 0.30
CA ALA A 244 -17.43 -8.21 0.99
C ALA A 244 -17.13 -8.34 2.50
N PRO A 245 -18.08 -7.95 3.38
CA PRO A 245 -17.93 -8.01 4.83
C PRO A 245 -17.60 -9.42 5.36
#